data_AF-A0A532EYD7-F1
#
_entry.id   AF-A0A532EYD7-F1
#
_cell.length_a   1.000
_cell.length_b   1.000
_cell.length_c   1.000
_cell.angle_alpha   90.00
_cell.angle_beta   90.00
_cell.angle_gamma   90.00
#
_symmetry.space_group_name_H-M   'P 1'
#
loop_
_entity.id
_entity.type
_entity.pdbx_description
1 polymer ?
#
loop_
_entity_poly.entity_id
_entity_poly.type
_entity_poly.pdbx_seq_one_letter_code
_entity_poly.pdbx_strand_id
1 'polypeptide(L)'
;MSKNKITIDQLRLACRHVGEMQKQGVTENLAIRTLELFANIYAKLSMGGRPSPDHVSHYTLWSREARRLKKKKSNGKPKDMFRVEHGTPRRAFARMVLDLYNKDRLNEKVMLKIVEDHWRVAVVTLKEDQRLNKIARSTVFPTPEERWAKAGIRF
;
A
#
# COMPACT_ATOMS: atom_id res chain seq x y z
N MET A 1 -1.53 23.81 9.80
CA MET A 1 -1.46 22.36 9.50
C MET A 1 -2.75 21.92 8.82
N SER A 2 -2.68 21.07 7.79
CA SER A 2 -3.90 20.50 7.19
C SER A 2 -4.61 19.61 8.23
N LYS A 3 -5.88 19.90 8.53
CA LYS A 3 -6.72 19.09 9.42
C LYS A 3 -6.91 17.64 8.94
N ASN A 4 -6.53 17.36 7.68
CA ASN A 4 -6.71 16.08 7.02
C ASN A 4 -5.42 15.23 6.94
N LYS A 5 -4.34 15.63 7.62
CA LYS A 5 -3.11 14.81 7.68
C LYS A 5 -3.21 13.79 8.79
N ILE A 6 -3.00 12.52 8.46
CA ILE A 6 -2.85 11.46 9.47
C ILE A 6 -1.58 11.74 10.29
N THR A 7 -1.71 11.83 11.60
CA THR A 7 -0.60 12.02 12.54
C THR A 7 -0.11 10.67 13.10
N ILE A 8 1.05 10.68 13.75
CA ILE A 8 1.53 9.49 14.49
C ILE A 8 0.56 9.08 15.59
N ASP A 9 -0.06 10.04 16.29
CA ASP A 9 -1.01 9.71 17.36
C ASP A 9 -2.28 9.06 16.81
N GLN A 10 -2.72 9.47 15.61
CA GLN A 10 -3.82 8.81 14.90
C GLN A 10 -3.43 7.40 14.42
N LEU A 11 -2.17 7.17 14.02
CA LEU A 11 -1.67 5.82 13.73
C LEU A 11 -1.61 4.96 15.00
N ARG A 12 -1.17 5.51 16.14
CA ARG A 12 -1.16 4.83 17.44
C ARG A 12 -2.58 4.46 17.89
N LEU A 13 -3.55 5.36 17.70
CA LEU A 13 -4.97 5.08 17.92
C LEU A 13 -5.46 3.91 17.06
N ALA A 14 -5.13 3.92 15.76
CA ALA A 14 -5.47 2.82 14.86
C ALA A 14 -4.81 1.49 15.27
N CYS A 15 -3.55 1.51 15.72
CA CYS A 15 -2.85 0.31 16.20
C CYS A 15 -3.50 -0.26 17.47
N ARG A 16 -3.80 0.60 18.46
CA ARG A 16 -4.53 0.21 19.67
C ARG A 16 -5.89 -0.39 19.34
N HIS A 17 -6.60 0.20 18.38
CA HIS A 17 -7.88 -0.33 17.92
C HIS A 17 -7.77 -1.77 17.37
N VAL A 18 -6.69 -2.10 16.66
CA VAL A 18 -6.43 -3.50 16.23
C VAL A 18 -6.39 -4.43 17.45
N GLY A 19 -5.60 -4.08 18.46
CA GLY A 19 -5.48 -4.86 19.69
C GLY A 19 -6.80 -5.02 20.44
N GLU A 20 -7.56 -3.93 20.60
CA GLU A 20 -8.87 -3.97 21.27
C GLU A 20 -9.87 -4.84 20.51
N MET A 21 -9.91 -4.76 19.18
CA MET A 21 -10.77 -5.63 18.36
C MET A 21 -10.40 -7.11 18.51
N GLN A 22 -9.11 -7.44 18.52
CA GLN A 22 -8.65 -8.82 18.69
C GLN A 22 -9.00 -9.37 20.08
N LYS A 23 -8.94 -8.55 21.14
CA LYS A 23 -9.41 -8.92 22.48
C LYS A 23 -10.89 -9.28 22.52
N GLN A 24 -11.70 -8.70 21.64
CA GLN A 24 -13.12 -9.03 21.48
C GLN A 24 -13.39 -10.22 20.53
N GLY A 25 -12.35 -10.98 20.16
CA GLY A 25 -12.47 -12.16 19.29
C GLY A 25 -12.48 -11.85 17.79
N VAL A 26 -12.23 -10.61 17.37
CA VAL A 26 -12.17 -10.28 15.95
C VAL A 26 -10.85 -10.74 15.33
N THR A 27 -10.91 -11.42 14.18
CA THR A 27 -9.70 -11.83 13.46
C THR A 27 -8.86 -10.63 13.02
N GLU A 28 -7.53 -10.81 12.98
CA GLU A 28 -6.59 -9.77 12.51
C GLU A 28 -6.97 -9.23 11.13
N ASN A 29 -7.43 -10.12 10.23
CA ASN A 29 -7.82 -9.77 8.86
C ASN A 29 -8.90 -8.68 8.78
N LEU A 30 -9.77 -8.61 9.79
CA LEU A 30 -10.79 -7.58 9.93
C LEU A 30 -10.29 -6.43 10.81
N ALA A 31 -9.66 -6.73 11.95
CA ALA A 31 -9.18 -5.73 12.90
C ALA A 31 -8.18 -4.73 12.30
N ILE A 32 -7.32 -5.18 11.38
CA ILE A 32 -6.25 -4.34 10.81
C ILE A 32 -6.74 -3.35 9.73
N ARG A 33 -7.98 -3.44 9.26
CA ARG A 33 -8.47 -2.66 8.09
C ARG A 33 -8.37 -1.15 8.27
N THR A 34 -8.68 -0.65 9.47
CA THR A 34 -8.55 0.78 9.78
C THR A 34 -7.08 1.22 9.72
N LEU A 35 -6.17 0.39 10.25
CA LEU A 35 -4.74 0.67 10.19
C LEU A 35 -4.20 0.62 8.74
N GLU A 36 -4.67 -0.32 7.91
CA GLU A 36 -4.35 -0.37 6.48
C GLU A 36 -4.67 0.96 5.78
N LEU A 37 -5.85 1.52 6.05
CA LEU A 37 -6.28 2.79 5.47
C LEU A 37 -5.42 3.96 5.96
N PHE A 38 -5.21 4.06 7.27
CA PHE A 38 -4.49 5.19 7.87
C PHE A 38 -3.01 5.18 7.48
N ALA A 39 -2.37 4.01 7.51
CA ALA A 39 -0.98 3.85 7.10
C ALA A 39 -0.80 4.22 5.61
N ASN A 40 -1.72 3.82 4.74
CA ASN A 40 -1.67 4.18 3.32
C ASN A 40 -1.85 5.69 3.10
N ILE A 41 -2.82 6.33 3.77
CA ILE A 41 -3.03 7.78 3.65
C ILE A 41 -1.81 8.54 4.19
N TYR A 42 -1.26 8.12 5.33
CA TYR A 42 -0.03 8.71 5.87
C TYR A 42 1.10 8.66 4.84
N ALA A 43 1.37 7.47 4.29
CA ALA A 43 2.42 7.28 3.30
C ALA A 43 2.21 8.15 2.04
N LYS A 44 0.99 8.19 1.52
CA LYS A 44 0.63 9.03 0.37
C LYS A 44 0.92 10.50 0.62
N LEU A 45 0.49 11.03 1.77
CA LEU A 45 0.70 12.44 2.11
C LEU A 45 2.18 12.75 2.33
N SER A 46 2.94 11.85 2.95
CA SER A 46 4.39 12.01 3.14
C SER A 46 5.16 12.05 1.82
N MET A 47 4.65 11.38 0.78
CA MET A 47 5.23 11.39 -0.57
C MET A 47 4.65 12.50 -1.47
N GLY A 48 3.94 13.49 -0.91
CA GLY A 48 3.36 14.61 -1.67
C GLY A 48 2.07 14.27 -2.45
N GLY A 49 1.47 13.11 -2.19
CA GLY A 49 0.22 12.65 -2.79
C GLY A 49 -1.04 13.19 -2.13
N ARG A 50 -2.20 12.61 -2.49
CA ARG A 50 -3.54 13.00 -2.01
C ARG A 50 -4.15 11.92 -1.10
N PRO A 51 -4.99 12.29 -0.11
CA PRO A 51 -5.61 11.33 0.82
C PRO A 51 -6.79 10.56 0.20
N SER A 52 -7.17 10.86 -1.05
CA SER A 52 -8.25 10.19 -1.77
C SER A 52 -7.95 8.70 -2.01
N PRO A 53 -8.96 7.87 -2.34
CA PRO A 53 -8.75 6.51 -2.81
C PRO A 53 -7.73 6.42 -3.96
N ASP A 54 -7.07 5.27 -4.07
CA ASP A 54 -6.06 5.03 -5.09
C ASP A 54 -6.71 5.00 -6.48
N HIS A 55 -6.17 5.80 -7.39
CA HIS A 55 -6.60 5.87 -8.78
C HIS A 55 -5.37 5.89 -9.68
N VAL A 56 -5.47 5.29 -10.87
CA VAL A 56 -4.31 5.12 -11.76
C VAL A 56 -3.71 6.44 -12.24
N SER A 57 -4.48 7.53 -12.22
CA SER A 57 -3.99 8.88 -12.56
C SER A 57 -3.13 9.50 -11.46
N HIS A 58 -3.15 8.96 -10.23
CA HIS A 58 -2.37 9.49 -9.12
C HIS A 58 -0.90 9.06 -9.16
N TYR A 59 -0.53 8.10 -10.01
CA TYR A 59 0.78 7.45 -9.98
C TYR A 59 1.50 7.53 -11.32
N THR A 60 2.81 7.82 -11.27
CA THR A 60 3.69 8.01 -12.43
C THR A 60 4.44 6.73 -12.82
N LEU A 61 4.65 5.82 -11.88
CA LEU A 61 5.28 4.52 -12.13
C LEU A 61 4.28 3.58 -12.80
N TRP A 62 4.56 3.16 -14.02
CA TRP A 62 3.71 2.29 -14.83
C TRP A 62 4.55 1.15 -15.38
N SER A 63 4.06 -0.08 -15.33
CA SER A 63 4.75 -1.21 -15.93
C SER A 63 4.92 -1.01 -17.44
N ARG A 64 5.94 -1.64 -18.03
CA ARG A 64 6.17 -1.62 -19.47
C ARG A 64 4.96 -2.12 -20.25
N GLU A 65 4.27 -3.15 -19.74
CA GLU A 65 3.04 -3.67 -20.35
C GLU A 65 1.89 -2.67 -20.23
N ALA A 66 1.70 -2.03 -19.07
CA ALA A 66 0.67 -1.01 -18.87
C ALA A 66 0.90 0.22 -19.76
N ARG A 67 2.16 0.67 -19.91
CA ARG A 67 2.52 1.76 -20.84
C ARG A 67 2.22 1.39 -22.29
N ARG A 68 2.55 0.16 -22.72
CA ARG A 68 2.23 -0.34 -24.08
C ARG A 68 0.72 -0.37 -24.32
N LEU A 69 -0.05 -0.87 -23.35
CA LEU A 69 -1.51 -0.94 -23.45
C LEU A 69 -2.14 0.46 -23.50
N LYS A 70 -1.66 1.40 -22.68
CA LYS A 70 -2.10 2.81 -22.71
C LYS A 70 -1.86 3.46 -24.08
N LYS A 71 -0.70 3.21 -24.71
CA LYS A 71 -0.34 3.76 -26.03
C LYS A 71 -1.22 3.23 -27.16
N LYS A 72 -1.70 1.99 -27.07
CA LYS A 72 -2.58 1.38 -28.09
C LYS A 72 -3.98 2.00 -28.16
N LYS A 73 -4.26 3.11 -27.44
CA LYS A 73 -5.54 3.83 -27.39
C LYS A 73 -6.74 2.87 -27.27
N SER A 74 -6.71 2.03 -26.25
CA SER A 74 -7.88 1.23 -25.91
C SER A 74 -9.02 2.16 -25.46
N ASN A 75 -10.20 2.03 -26.07
CA ASN A 75 -11.42 2.75 -25.70
C ASN A 75 -12.01 2.30 -24.34
N GLY A 76 -11.37 1.34 -23.65
CA GLY A 76 -11.81 0.87 -22.33
C GLY A 76 -11.62 1.90 -21.22
N LYS A 77 -12.42 1.81 -20.16
CA LYS A 77 -12.21 2.64 -18.97
C LYS A 77 -10.94 2.18 -18.24
N PRO A 78 -10.17 3.07 -17.60
CA PRO A 78 -8.91 2.68 -16.95
C PRO A 78 -9.07 1.55 -15.93
N LYS A 79 -10.19 1.50 -15.19
CA LYS A 79 -10.51 0.44 -14.22
C LYS A 79 -10.64 -0.97 -14.83
N ASP A 80 -10.89 -1.06 -16.13
CA ASP A 80 -11.09 -2.32 -16.86
C ASP A 80 -9.79 -2.83 -17.50
N MET A 81 -8.71 -2.04 -17.38
CA MET A 81 -7.41 -2.36 -17.99
C MET A 81 -6.28 -2.38 -16.97
N PHE A 82 -6.40 -1.57 -15.93
CA PHE A 82 -5.31 -1.27 -15.02
C PHE A 82 -5.73 -1.44 -13.56
N ARG A 83 -4.74 -1.77 -12.73
CA ARG A 83 -4.83 -1.73 -11.27
C ARG A 83 -3.71 -0.86 -10.72
N VAL A 84 -4.01 -0.19 -9.61
CA VAL A 84 -2.99 0.39 -8.74
C VAL A 84 -2.50 -0.70 -7.82
N GLU A 85 -1.21 -0.96 -7.87
CA GLU A 85 -0.56 -2.03 -7.14
C GLU A 85 0.48 -1.50 -6.18
N HIS A 86 0.46 -2.03 -4.96
CA HIS A 86 1.43 -1.71 -3.90
C HIS A 86 2.53 -2.75 -3.90
N GLY A 87 3.78 -2.33 -4.05
CA GLY A 87 4.92 -3.24 -4.06
C GLY A 87 5.11 -3.94 -2.72
N THR A 88 4.90 -3.25 -1.60
CA THR A 88 4.57 -3.90 -0.31
C THR A 88 3.05 -3.94 -0.15
N PRO A 89 2.40 -5.12 -0.05
CA PRO A 89 0.96 -5.20 0.14
C PRO A 89 0.48 -4.34 1.31
N ARG A 90 -0.62 -3.60 1.16
CA ARG A 90 -1.13 -2.66 2.19
C ARG A 90 -1.25 -3.27 3.59
N ARG A 91 -1.67 -4.54 3.67
CA ARG A 91 -1.72 -5.28 4.94
C ARG A 91 -0.35 -5.56 5.53
N ALA A 92 0.62 -5.95 4.71
CA ALA A 92 1.99 -6.17 5.16
C ALA A 92 2.60 -4.85 5.65
N PHE A 93 2.35 -3.75 4.95
CA PHE A 93 2.76 -2.41 5.39
C PHE A 93 2.11 -2.01 6.73
N ALA A 94 0.80 -2.25 6.89
CA ALA A 94 0.11 -2.01 8.16
C ALA A 94 0.67 -2.86 9.31
N ARG A 95 1.06 -4.12 9.05
CA ARG A 95 1.72 -4.99 10.05
C ARG A 95 3.07 -4.44 10.48
N MET A 96 3.86 -3.86 9.57
CA MET A 96 5.12 -3.19 9.93
C MET A 96 4.86 -2.02 10.89
N VAL A 97 3.81 -1.22 10.64
CA VAL A 97 3.41 -0.12 11.54
C VAL A 97 2.96 -0.66 12.90
N LEU A 98 2.15 -1.72 12.92
CA LEU A 98 1.69 -2.35 14.15
C LEU A 98 2.85 -2.93 14.98
N ASP A 99 3.82 -3.55 14.33
CA ASP A 99 5.03 -4.09 14.99
C ASP A 99 5.87 -2.96 15.63
N LEU A 100 6.03 -1.82 14.94
CA LEU A 100 6.68 -0.64 15.50
C LEU A 100 5.92 -0.09 16.71
N TYR A 101 4.59 -0.07 16.66
CA TYR A 101 3.76 0.34 17.79
C TYR A 101 3.94 -0.58 19.00
N ASN A 102 3.86 -1.90 18.78
CA ASN A 102 4.00 -2.90 19.85
C ASN A 102 5.38 -2.87 20.52
N LYS A 103 6.41 -2.41 19.79
CA LYS A 103 7.78 -2.24 20.30
C LYS A 103 8.05 -0.86 20.89
N ASP A 104 7.04 0.01 20.99
CA ASP A 104 7.16 1.42 21.40
C ASP A 104 8.17 2.23 20.57
N ARG A 105 8.27 1.92 19.28
CA ARG A 105 9.18 2.55 18.32
C ARG A 105 8.48 3.39 17.26
N LEU A 106 7.14 3.43 17.28
CA LEU A 106 6.36 4.20 16.30
C LEU A 106 6.48 5.71 16.58
N ASN A 107 7.23 6.40 15.72
CA ASN A 107 7.38 7.87 15.71
C ASN A 107 7.53 8.39 14.28
N GLU A 108 7.54 9.71 14.08
CA GLU A 108 7.57 10.34 12.74
C GLU A 108 8.80 9.92 11.93
N LYS A 109 9.99 9.96 12.54
CA LYS A 109 11.24 9.63 11.87
C LYS A 109 11.24 8.18 11.37
N VAL A 110 10.81 7.24 12.21
CA VAL A 110 10.74 5.82 11.84
C VAL A 110 9.63 5.58 10.80
N MET A 111 8.49 6.25 10.94
CA MET A 111 7.38 6.14 9.99
C MET A 111 7.79 6.63 8.59
N LEU A 112 8.49 7.76 8.49
CA LEU A 112 9.01 8.27 7.22
C LEU A 112 9.99 7.28 6.58
N LYS A 113 10.91 6.71 7.38
CA LYS A 113 11.85 5.70 6.88
C LYS A 113 11.13 4.48 6.29
N ILE A 114 10.12 3.92 6.97
CA ILE A 114 9.41 2.76 6.40
C ILE A 114 8.59 3.12 5.15
N VAL A 115 8.09 4.37 5.05
CA VAL A 115 7.44 4.86 3.82
C VAL A 115 8.46 4.91 2.68
N GLU A 116 9.65 5.45 2.93
CA GLU A 116 10.73 5.51 1.96
C GLU A 116 11.19 4.12 1.53
N ASP A 117 11.31 3.17 2.45
CA ASP A 117 11.86 1.84 2.17
C ASP A 117 10.83 0.87 1.55
N HIS A 118 9.55 0.95 1.96
CA HIS A 118 8.55 -0.06 1.63
C HIS A 118 7.32 0.45 0.89
N TRP A 119 7.01 1.75 0.95
CA TRP A 119 5.85 2.28 0.22
C TRP A 119 6.23 2.63 -1.21
N ARG A 120 5.94 1.69 -2.12
CA ARG A 120 6.05 1.87 -3.57
C ARG A 120 4.76 1.48 -4.23
N VAL A 121 4.28 2.32 -5.14
CA VAL A 121 3.01 2.13 -5.82
C VAL A 121 3.20 2.30 -7.31
N ALA A 122 2.63 1.38 -8.09
CA ALA A 122 2.72 1.40 -9.53
C ALA A 122 1.38 1.05 -10.20
N VAL A 123 1.25 1.43 -11.47
CA VAL A 123 0.13 1.02 -12.31
C VAL A 123 0.54 -0.19 -13.13
N VAL A 124 -0.24 -1.27 -13.00
CA VAL A 124 -0.04 -2.54 -13.70
C VAL A 124 -1.29 -2.92 -14.49
N THR A 125 -1.16 -3.83 -15.45
CA THR A 125 -2.30 -4.42 -16.17
C THR A 125 -3.08 -5.40 -15.30
N LEU A 126 -4.32 -5.72 -15.66
CA LEU A 126 -5.09 -6.77 -14.97
C LEU A 126 -4.39 -8.14 -15.01
N LYS A 127 -3.65 -8.44 -16.10
CA LYS A 127 -2.89 -9.68 -16.24
C LYS A 127 -1.69 -9.73 -15.28
N GLU A 128 -1.00 -8.60 -15.12
CA GLU A 128 0.10 -8.46 -14.15
C GLU A 128 -0.40 -8.62 -12.70
N ASP A 129 -1.53 -7.98 -12.37
CA ASP A 129 -2.20 -8.13 -11.07
C ASP A 129 -2.57 -9.60 -10.79
N GLN A 130 -3.11 -10.32 -11.78
CA GLN A 130 -3.38 -11.76 -11.64
C GLN A 130 -2.12 -12.59 -11.36
N ARG A 131 -0.97 -12.26 -11.98
CA ARG A 131 0.31 -12.93 -11.69
C ARG A 131 0.75 -12.67 -10.25
N LEU A 132 0.68 -11.43 -9.80
CA LEU A 132 1.00 -11.06 -8.41
C LEU A 132 0.11 -11.78 -7.40
N ASN A 133 -1.19 -11.90 -7.68
CA ASN A 133 -2.13 -12.63 -6.83
C ASN A 133 -1.90 -14.15 -6.79
N LYS A 134 -1.21 -14.73 -7.78
CA LYS A 134 -0.83 -16.15 -7.76
C LYS A 134 0.49 -16.38 -7.02
N ILE A 135 1.46 -15.49 -7.21
CA ILE A 135 2.85 -15.70 -6.76
C ILE A 135 3.09 -15.12 -5.36
N ALA A 136 2.37 -14.05 -5.01
CA ALA A 136 2.77 -13.12 -3.96
C ALA A 136 1.59 -12.55 -3.16
N ARG A 137 0.47 -13.28 -3.08
CA ARG A 137 -0.75 -12.81 -2.39
C ARG A 137 -0.53 -12.63 -0.89
N SER A 138 0.28 -13.51 -0.28
CA SER A 138 0.57 -13.53 1.16
C SER A 138 2.07 -13.42 1.47
N THR A 139 2.95 -13.58 0.49
CA THR A 139 4.40 -13.54 0.68
C THR A 139 4.88 -12.09 0.87
N VAL A 140 5.56 -11.85 1.99
CA VAL A 140 6.27 -10.59 2.26
C VAL A 140 7.65 -10.71 1.62
N PHE A 141 7.97 -9.78 0.72
CA PHE A 141 9.29 -9.67 0.12
C PHE A 141 10.11 -8.60 0.85
N PRO A 142 11.44 -8.73 0.92
CA PRO A 142 12.33 -7.73 1.49
C PRO A 142 12.12 -6.33 0.92
N THR A 143 11.96 -6.24 -0.40
CA THR A 143 11.75 -4.98 -1.12
C THR A 143 10.52 -5.03 -2.04
N PRO A 144 9.86 -3.88 -2.28
CA PRO A 144 8.80 -3.76 -3.28
C PRO A 144 9.21 -4.26 -4.67
N GLU A 145 10.44 -3.95 -5.08
CA GLU A 145 11.00 -4.27 -6.39
C GLU A 145 11.19 -5.77 -6.58
N GLU A 146 11.63 -6.50 -5.55
CA GLU A 146 11.76 -7.96 -5.59
C GLU A 146 10.41 -8.65 -5.82
N ARG A 147 9.34 -8.17 -5.17
CA ARG A 147 7.99 -8.72 -5.38
C ARG A 147 7.56 -8.58 -6.84
N TRP A 148 7.77 -7.40 -7.42
CA TRP A 148 7.43 -7.15 -8.82
C TRP A 148 8.30 -7.96 -9.78
N ALA A 149 9.60 -8.05 -9.52
CA ALA A 149 10.53 -8.85 -10.32
C ALA A 149 10.14 -10.34 -10.31
N LYS A 150 9.75 -10.87 -9.15
CA LYS A 150 9.28 -12.27 -9.02
C LYS A 150 8.01 -12.54 -9.82
N ALA A 151 7.15 -11.54 -9.99
CA ALA A 151 5.96 -11.61 -10.85
C ALA A 151 6.25 -11.30 -12.34
N GLY A 152 7.52 -11.08 -12.70
CA GLY A 152 7.94 -10.75 -14.06
C GLY A 152 7.54 -9.33 -14.51
N ILE A 153 7.19 -8.45 -13.57
CA ILE A 153 6.77 -7.07 -13.86
C ILE A 153 8.02 -6.20 -13.99
N ARG A 154 8.06 -5.39 -15.05
CA ARG A 154 9.16 -4.46 -15.34
C ARG A 154 8.58 -3.07 -15.53
N PHE A 155 9.28 -2.04 -15.07
CA PHE A 155 8.87 -0.64 -15.15
C PHE A 155 9.70 0.16 -16.17
#